data_AF-A0A558A8X4-F1
#
_entry.id   AF-A0A558A8X4-F1
#
_cell.length_a   1.000
_cell.length_b   1.000
_cell.length_c   1.000
_cell.angle_alpha   90.00
_cell.angle_beta   90.00
_cell.angle_gamma   90.00
#
_symmetry.space_group_name_H-M   'P 1'
#
loop_
_entity.id
_entity.type
_entity.pdbx_description
1 polymer ?
#
loop_
_entity_poly.entity_id
_entity_poly.type
_entity_poly.pdbx_seq_one_letter_code
_entity_poly.pdbx_strand_id
1 'polypeptide(L)'
;MTVRLGPFALCPACQARNGGLTHARHRQRHVAARDQAACVDAGLASLLPELWAICRTVSSCRGDDGWAYVTPTPDTREAAAAWFTARRLRHYWGERGRLYFELRAAQQTLDPLLSS
;
A
#
# COMPACT_ATOMS: atom_id res chain seq x y z
N MET A 1 -15.73 9.41 -15.28
CA MET A 1 -16.63 9.06 -14.17
C MET A 1 -15.86 9.21 -12.87
N THR A 2 -16.38 9.95 -11.89
CA THR A 2 -15.75 10.09 -10.57
C THR A 2 -16.25 9.01 -9.62
N VAL A 3 -15.34 8.38 -8.87
CA VAL A 3 -15.66 7.32 -7.90
C VAL A 3 -15.43 7.84 -6.49
N ARG A 4 -16.37 7.57 -5.59
CA ARG A 4 -16.31 7.91 -4.17
C ARG A 4 -16.54 6.65 -3.35
N LEU A 5 -15.51 6.15 -2.66
CA LEU A 5 -15.58 4.89 -1.90
C LEU A 5 -15.84 5.09 -0.41
N GLY A 6 -15.74 6.32 0.10
CA GLY A 6 -15.92 6.63 1.51
C GLY A 6 -15.80 8.13 1.81
N PRO A 7 -15.63 8.51 3.08
CA PRO A 7 -15.65 9.91 3.50
C PRO A 7 -14.30 10.62 3.33
N PHE A 8 -13.19 9.90 3.14
CA PHE A 8 -11.85 10.49 3.20
C PHE A 8 -11.36 10.90 1.81
N ALA A 9 -11.26 12.21 1.56
CA ALA A 9 -10.77 12.73 0.28
C ALA A 9 -9.29 12.36 0.04
N LEU A 10 -8.94 12.10 -1.21
CA LEU A 10 -7.54 12.08 -1.65
C LEU A 10 -7.03 13.52 -1.79
N CYS A 11 -5.71 13.74 -1.77
CA CYS A 11 -5.16 15.05 -2.09
C CYS A 11 -5.41 15.41 -3.57
N PRO A 12 -5.46 16.71 -3.94
CA PRO A 12 -5.74 17.14 -5.32
C PRO A 12 -4.84 16.49 -6.37
N ALA A 13 -3.54 16.36 -6.09
CA ALA A 13 -2.58 15.74 -7.00
C ALA A 13 -2.92 14.26 -7.28
N CYS A 14 -3.38 13.51 -6.26
CA CYS A 14 -3.79 12.12 -6.43
C CYS A 14 -5.16 11.99 -7.10
N GLN A 15 -6.11 12.90 -6.82
CA GLN A 15 -7.39 12.91 -7.53
C GLN A 15 -7.20 13.08 -9.05
N ALA A 16 -6.26 13.93 -9.46
CA ALA A 16 -5.97 14.19 -10.87
C ALA A 16 -5.36 12.98 -11.61
N ARG A 17 -4.71 12.04 -10.91
CA ARG A 17 -3.94 10.95 -11.53
C ARG A 17 -4.54 9.56 -11.31
N ASN A 18 -5.38 9.38 -10.29
CA ASN A 18 -5.85 8.06 -9.84
C ASN A 18 -7.13 7.57 -10.54
N GLY A 19 -7.27 7.84 -11.84
CA GLY A 19 -8.35 7.29 -12.67
C GLY A 19 -9.77 7.70 -12.26
N GLY A 20 -9.93 8.85 -11.60
CA GLY A 20 -11.24 9.37 -11.17
C GLY A 20 -11.65 9.00 -9.74
N LEU A 21 -10.80 8.29 -8.98
CA LEU A 21 -11.04 8.09 -7.54
C LEU A 21 -10.83 9.41 -6.78
N THR A 22 -11.84 9.85 -6.04
CA THR A 22 -11.81 11.12 -5.29
C THR A 22 -11.75 10.93 -3.77
N HIS A 23 -12.36 9.85 -3.26
CA HIS A 23 -12.38 9.54 -1.83
C HIS A 23 -12.21 8.04 -1.57
N ALA A 24 -11.56 7.71 -0.46
CA ALA A 24 -11.30 6.36 0.02
C ALA A 24 -12.10 6.04 1.29
N ARG A 25 -12.15 4.73 1.60
CA ARG A 25 -12.83 4.18 2.79
C ARG A 25 -12.12 4.53 4.10
N HIS A 26 -10.80 4.57 4.12
CA HIS A 26 -10.04 4.95 5.31
C HIS A 26 -9.24 6.22 5.10
N ARG A 27 -8.76 6.78 6.21
CA ARG A 27 -7.93 7.99 6.22
C ARG A 27 -6.68 7.77 5.37
N GLN A 28 -6.47 8.68 4.44
CA GLN A 28 -5.33 8.64 3.52
C GLN A 28 -4.20 9.55 4.01
N ARG A 29 -2.97 9.19 3.64
CA ARG A 29 -1.78 10.04 3.72
C ARG A 29 -1.12 10.08 2.35
N HIS A 30 -0.76 11.27 1.90
CA HIS A 30 0.07 11.39 0.70
C HIS A 30 1.49 11.00 1.06
N VAL A 31 2.03 10.03 0.33
CA VAL A 31 3.42 9.58 0.45
C VAL A 31 4.08 9.81 -0.89
N ALA A 32 5.25 10.45 -0.85
CA ALA A 32 6.14 10.59 -1.99
C ALA A 32 7.50 10.05 -1.58
N ALA A 33 7.97 9.02 -2.27
CA ALA A 33 9.28 8.43 -2.04
C ALA A 33 9.80 7.84 -3.35
N ARG A 34 11.12 8.01 -3.57
CA ARG A 34 11.76 7.65 -4.83
C ARG A 34 11.09 8.40 -6.00
N ASP A 35 10.58 7.67 -6.97
CA ASP A 35 9.88 8.15 -8.17
C ASP A 35 8.35 7.96 -8.10
N GLN A 36 7.83 7.56 -6.93
CA GLN A 36 6.42 7.26 -6.73
C GLN A 36 5.79 8.25 -5.74
N ALA A 37 4.54 8.62 -6.03
CA ALA A 37 3.72 9.44 -5.16
C ALA A 37 2.26 9.01 -5.22
N ALA A 38 1.65 8.73 -4.07
CA ALA A 38 0.27 8.29 -3.97
C ALA A 38 -0.36 8.65 -2.62
N CYS A 39 -1.68 8.86 -2.61
CA CYS A 39 -2.47 8.83 -1.38
C CYS A 39 -2.77 7.38 -1.05
N VAL A 40 -2.36 6.96 0.15
CA VAL A 40 -2.49 5.58 0.62
C VAL A 40 -3.06 5.55 2.03
N ASP A 41 -3.64 4.43 2.43
CA ASP A 41 -4.17 4.30 3.79
C ASP A 41 -3.10 4.66 4.83
N ALA A 42 -3.49 5.40 5.87
CA ALA A 42 -2.56 5.93 6.87
C ALA A 42 -1.72 4.82 7.55
N GLY A 43 -2.26 3.61 7.67
CA GLY A 43 -1.55 2.44 8.18
C GLY A 43 -0.49 1.88 7.22
N LEU A 44 -0.62 2.10 5.92
CA LEU A 44 0.36 1.70 4.90
C LEU A 44 1.44 2.75 4.66
N ALA A 45 1.22 3.98 5.11
CA ALA A 45 2.03 5.12 4.74
C ALA A 45 3.52 4.99 5.16
N SER A 46 3.81 4.32 6.28
CA SER A 46 5.18 4.04 6.71
C SER A 46 5.84 2.90 5.93
N LEU A 47 5.06 1.96 5.39
CA LEU A 47 5.56 0.77 4.70
C LEU A 47 5.93 1.04 3.24
N LEU A 48 5.15 1.87 2.55
CA LEU A 48 5.35 2.07 1.12
C LEU A 48 6.70 2.69 0.72
N PRO A 49 7.29 3.65 1.44
CA PRO A 49 8.61 4.18 1.09
C PRO A 49 9.70 3.09 1.02
N GLU A 50 9.68 2.13 1.94
CA GLU A 50 10.62 1.00 1.92
C GLU A 50 10.32 0.03 0.80
N LEU A 51 9.04 -0.30 0.59
CA LEU A 51 8.65 -1.19 -0.49
C LEU A 51 8.95 -0.56 -1.86
N TRP A 52 8.78 0.75 -2.02
CA TRP A 52 9.11 1.48 -3.25
C TRP A 52 10.60 1.57 -3.55
N ALA A 53 11.47 1.21 -2.61
CA ALA A 53 12.90 1.05 -2.90
C ALA A 53 13.21 -0.21 -3.72
N ILE A 54 12.30 -1.21 -3.73
CA ILE A 54 12.53 -2.52 -4.37
C ILE A 54 11.39 -2.95 -5.29
N CYS A 55 10.26 -2.25 -5.27
CA CYS A 55 9.06 -2.61 -6.00
C CYS A 55 8.27 -1.39 -6.45
N ARG A 56 7.87 -1.35 -7.73
CA ARG A 56 6.93 -0.35 -8.22
C ARG A 56 5.52 -0.86 -8.03
N THR A 57 4.64 -0.06 -7.44
CA THR A 57 3.25 -0.47 -7.19
C THR A 57 2.28 0.29 -8.06
N VAL A 58 1.34 -0.43 -8.67
CA VAL A 58 0.19 0.13 -9.39
C VAL A 58 -0.86 0.64 -8.41
N SER A 59 -1.07 -0.08 -7.30
CA SER A 59 -2.03 0.31 -6.26
C SER A 59 -1.68 -0.35 -4.92
N SER A 60 -2.24 0.20 -3.85
CA SER A 60 -2.15 -0.34 -2.49
C SER A 60 -3.39 0.06 -1.71
N CYS A 61 -3.90 -0.82 -0.85
CA CYS A 61 -5.03 -0.48 0.01
C CYS A 61 -5.02 -1.37 1.25
N ARG A 62 -5.52 -0.81 2.36
CA ARG A 62 -5.96 -1.61 3.49
C ARG A 62 -7.19 -2.42 3.08
N GLY A 63 -7.15 -3.73 3.30
CA GLY A 63 -8.30 -4.62 3.17
C GLY A 63 -9.08 -4.73 4.48
N ASP A 64 -10.03 -5.64 4.51
CA ASP A 64 -10.79 -5.98 5.70
C ASP A 64 -9.98 -6.96 6.60
N ASP A 65 -10.40 -7.12 7.85
CA ASP A 65 -9.87 -8.13 8.79
C ASP A 65 -8.36 -8.08 9.09
N GLY A 66 -7.77 -6.89 9.00
CA GLY A 66 -6.36 -6.67 9.37
C GLY A 66 -5.35 -6.99 8.26
N TRP A 67 -5.84 -7.37 7.08
CA TRP A 67 -5.02 -7.54 5.88
C TRP A 67 -4.91 -6.24 5.08
N ALA A 68 -3.84 -6.14 4.29
CA ALA A 68 -3.67 -5.13 3.27
C ALA A 68 -3.15 -5.78 2.00
N TYR A 69 -3.17 -5.05 0.90
CA TYR A 69 -2.53 -5.49 -0.32
C TYR A 69 -1.73 -4.37 -0.99
N VAL A 70 -0.76 -4.81 -1.77
CA VAL A 70 -0.08 -4.04 -2.80
C VAL A 70 -0.24 -4.77 -4.12
N THR A 71 -0.28 -4.02 -5.22
CA THR A 71 -0.26 -4.57 -6.57
C THR A 71 1.05 -4.14 -7.23
N PRO A 72 2.11 -4.96 -7.16
CA PRO A 72 3.35 -4.68 -7.88
C PRO A 72 3.14 -4.65 -9.39
N THR A 73 3.97 -3.90 -10.10
CA THR A 73 4.11 -4.05 -11.55
C THR A 73 4.67 -5.45 -11.87
N PRO A 74 4.35 -6.04 -13.04
CA PRO A 74 4.74 -7.42 -13.35
C PRO A 74 6.24 -7.71 -13.17
N ASP A 75 7.08 -6.75 -13.54
CA ASP A 75 8.55 -6.77 -13.47
C ASP A 75 9.09 -6.76 -12.03
N THR A 76 8.36 -6.23 -11.05
CA THR A 76 8.81 -6.17 -9.65
C THR A 76 8.05 -7.09 -8.70
N ARG A 77 7.24 -8.03 -9.22
CA ARG A 77 6.46 -8.98 -8.40
C ARG A 77 7.34 -9.87 -7.54
N GLU A 78 8.38 -10.46 -8.13
CA GLU A 78 9.28 -11.36 -7.42
C GLU A 78 10.06 -10.63 -6.33
N ALA A 79 10.58 -9.43 -6.64
CA ALA A 79 11.26 -8.59 -5.67
C ALA A 79 10.36 -8.25 -4.47
N ALA A 80 9.08 -7.92 -4.72
CA ALA A 80 8.11 -7.67 -3.66
C ALA A 80 7.93 -8.91 -2.76
N ALA A 81 7.66 -10.09 -3.33
CA ALA A 81 7.47 -11.32 -2.55
C ALA A 81 8.73 -11.72 -1.75
N ALA A 82 9.91 -11.56 -2.35
CA ALA A 82 11.19 -11.81 -1.68
C ALA A 82 11.37 -10.89 -0.45
N TRP A 83 10.99 -9.61 -0.56
CA TRP A 83 11.07 -8.65 0.54
C TRP A 83 10.19 -9.04 1.73
N PHE A 84 8.96 -9.52 1.48
CA PHE A 84 8.07 -10.01 2.54
C PHE A 84 8.58 -11.33 3.15
N THR A 85 9.06 -12.25 2.31
CA THR A 85 9.66 -13.52 2.77
C THR A 85 10.88 -13.29 3.66
N ALA A 86 11.80 -12.41 3.26
CA ALA A 86 13.00 -12.10 4.03
C ALA A 86 12.69 -11.53 5.43
N ARG A 87 11.56 -10.83 5.55
CA ARG A 87 11.05 -10.25 6.81
C ARG A 87 10.12 -11.19 7.59
N ARG A 88 9.95 -12.44 7.13
CA ARG A 88 9.05 -13.43 7.73
C ARG A 88 7.61 -12.93 7.87
N LEU A 89 7.18 -12.04 6.97
CA LEU A 89 5.84 -11.51 6.96
C LEU A 89 4.90 -12.49 6.27
N ARG A 90 3.75 -12.77 6.89
CA ARG A 90 2.71 -13.58 6.27
C ARG A 90 2.14 -12.85 5.06
N HIS A 91 2.19 -13.51 3.91
CA HIS A 91 1.69 -12.97 2.66
C HIS A 91 1.23 -14.08 1.70
N TYR A 92 0.37 -13.73 0.75
CA TYR A 92 -0.04 -14.61 -0.34
C TYR A 92 -0.43 -13.81 -1.57
N TRP A 93 -0.31 -14.42 -2.75
CA TRP A 93 -0.81 -13.85 -3.99
C TRP A 93 -2.29 -14.15 -4.14
N GLY A 94 -3.10 -13.11 -4.31
CA GLY A 94 -4.49 -13.22 -4.70
C GLY A 94 -4.72 -12.81 -6.15
N GLU A 95 -5.97 -12.58 -6.48
CA GLU A 95 -6.37 -12.22 -7.84
C GLU A 95 -5.74 -10.91 -8.32
N ARG A 96 -5.67 -10.76 -9.65
CA ARG A 96 -5.21 -9.54 -10.34
C ARG A 96 -3.79 -9.10 -9.95
N GLY A 97 -2.95 -10.03 -9.48
CA GLY A 97 -1.57 -9.75 -9.10
C GLY A 97 -1.43 -8.93 -7.82
N ARG A 98 -2.39 -9.07 -6.90
CA ARG A 98 -2.32 -8.47 -5.57
C ARG A 98 -1.54 -9.36 -4.62
N LEU A 99 -0.54 -8.79 -3.96
CA LEU A 99 0.14 -9.41 -2.84
C LEU A 99 -0.55 -8.96 -1.56
N TYR A 100 -1.27 -9.88 -0.91
CA TYR A 100 -1.93 -9.64 0.36
C TYR A 100 -0.96 -9.95 1.50
N PHE A 101 -0.99 -9.15 2.57
CA PHE A 101 -0.15 -9.33 3.75
C PHE A 101 -0.85 -8.83 5.02
N GLU A 102 -0.41 -9.33 6.19
CA GLU A 102 -0.90 -8.88 7.48
C GLU A 102 -0.36 -7.49 7.82
N LEU A 103 -1.24 -6.49 7.92
CA LEU A 103 -0.84 -5.09 8.06
C LEU A 103 -0.12 -4.82 9.39
N ARG A 104 -0.64 -5.34 10.50
CA ARG A 104 -0.07 -5.09 11.83
C ARG A 104 1.34 -5.66 11.96
N ALA A 105 1.55 -6.91 11.53
CA ALA A 105 2.86 -7.54 11.55
C ALA A 105 3.87 -6.76 10.68
N ALA A 106 3.42 -6.29 9.51
CA ALA A 106 4.26 -5.50 8.62
C ALA A 106 4.64 -4.13 9.23
N GLN A 107 3.71 -3.46 9.91
CA GLN A 107 3.99 -2.20 10.62
C GLN A 107 4.99 -2.38 11.77
N GLN A 108 4.81 -3.41 12.59
CA GLN A 108 5.73 -3.71 13.72
C GLN A 108 7.15 -4.03 13.26
N THR A 109 7.29 -4.62 12.07
CA THR A 109 8.60 -4.92 11.49
C THR A 109 9.36 -3.69 11.04
N LEU A 110 8.65 -2.61 10.66
CA LEU A 110 9.25 -1.36 10.17
C LEU A 110 9.38 -0.27 11.24
N ASP A 111 8.65 -0.40 12.34
CA ASP A 111 8.74 0.51 13.48
C ASP A 111 8.80 -0.31 14.79
N PRO A 112 10.01 -0.66 15.27
CA PRO A 112 10.16 -1.46 16.48
C PRO A 112 9.64 -0.73 17.74
N LEU A 113 9.40 0.59 17.68
CA LEU A 113 8.91 1.38 18.81
C LEU A 113 7.39 1.28 19.02
N LEU A 114 6.63 0.71 18.08
CA LEU A 114 5.19 0.44 18.20
C LEU A 114 4.86 -0.93 18.83
N SER A 115 5.88 -1.64 19.32
CA SER A 115 5.74 -2.96 19.94
C SER A 115 5.83 -2.94 21.48
N SER A 116 5.79 -1.74 22.10
CA SER A 116 5.79 -1.54 23.56
C SER A 116 4.40 -1.17 24.08
#